data_AF-L5K8P7-F1
#
_entry.id   AF-L5K8P7-F1
#
_cell.length_a   1.000
_cell.length_b   1.000
_cell.length_c   1.000
_cell.angle_alpha   90.00
_cell.angle_beta   90.00
_cell.angle_gamma   90.00
#
_symmetry.space_group_name_H-M   'P 1'
#
loop_
_entity.id
_entity.type
_entity.pdbx_description
1 polymer ?
#
loop_
_entity_poly.entity_id
_entity_poly.type
_entity_poly.pdbx_seq_one_letter_code
_entity_poly.pdbx_strand_id
1 'polypeptide(L)'
;MLDISGDRGVLKDIIREGAGELVTPDASVLVKYSGYLEHMDKPFDSNCLRKTPRLMKLGEDITLWGMELGLLSMRRGELARFLFKPTYAYGTLGCPPLIPPNTTVLFEIELLDFLDSAESDKFCALSSEQQDQFPLQKVLKVAATEREFGNYLFRQNRFYDAKVRYKRLERPTTALRYGEQALIIDQKNAKALFRCGQACLLMTEYQKARDFLVRAQKEQPFNHDINNELKKLASYYRDYTDKEKEMCHRMFAPCDNGSTVKQGTTRKQLPNGLLVINLSFVATSLYKRGLREEGHEKAFSSQTFSEVIYKLLLSALSETTCQYQK
;
A
#
# COMPACT_ATOMS: atom_id res chain seq x y z
N MET A 1 -44.92 2.05 -8.86
CA MET A 1 -43.52 2.42 -9.13
C MET A 1 -43.36 3.93 -9.29
N LEU A 2 -42.47 4.51 -8.50
CA LEU A 2 -41.99 5.90 -8.51
C LEU A 2 -40.99 6.12 -9.66
N ASP A 3 -41.10 7.23 -10.38
CA ASP A 3 -40.09 7.63 -11.38
C ASP A 3 -38.91 8.35 -10.69
N ILE A 4 -37.71 7.78 -10.79
CA ILE A 4 -36.50 8.36 -10.17
C ILE A 4 -35.57 9.04 -11.18
N SER A 5 -35.76 8.81 -12.48
CA SER A 5 -34.97 9.48 -13.53
C SER A 5 -35.67 10.74 -14.08
N GLY A 6 -36.98 10.86 -13.89
CA GLY A 6 -37.80 12.02 -14.31
C GLY A 6 -38.29 11.95 -15.76
N ASP A 7 -37.79 11.00 -16.54
CA ASP A 7 -38.18 10.70 -17.93
C ASP A 7 -38.93 9.36 -18.05
N ARG A 8 -39.34 8.77 -16.91
CA ARG A 8 -39.90 7.42 -16.78
C ARG A 8 -38.97 6.32 -17.32
N GLY A 9 -37.67 6.57 -17.35
CA GLY A 9 -36.63 5.64 -17.76
C GLY A 9 -36.28 4.62 -16.67
N VAL A 10 -36.26 5.06 -15.42
CA VAL A 10 -36.00 4.23 -14.25
C VAL A 10 -37.16 4.36 -13.27
N LEU A 11 -37.91 3.28 -13.13
CA LEU A 11 -39.03 3.22 -12.18
C LEU A 11 -38.65 2.34 -11.00
N LYS A 12 -39.00 2.76 -9.79
CA LYS A 12 -38.66 2.11 -8.51
C LYS A 12 -39.92 1.73 -7.74
N ASP A 13 -39.92 0.56 -7.13
CA ASP A 13 -40.95 0.09 -6.21
C ASP A 13 -40.29 -0.46 -4.95
N ILE A 14 -40.54 0.15 -3.80
CA ILE A 14 -39.93 -0.30 -2.55
C ILE A 14 -40.73 -1.49 -2.02
N ILE A 15 -40.07 -2.64 -1.86
CA ILE A 15 -40.66 -3.84 -1.26
C ILE A 15 -40.44 -3.83 0.26
N ARG A 16 -39.23 -3.44 0.68
CA ARG A 16 -38.86 -3.31 2.08
C ARG A 16 -38.04 -2.04 2.26
N GLU A 17 -38.51 -1.18 3.16
CA GLU A 17 -37.81 0.06 3.51
C GLU A 17 -36.45 -0.23 4.15
N GLY A 18 -35.46 0.59 3.78
CA GLY A 18 -34.16 0.63 4.45
C GLY A 18 -34.12 1.70 5.53
N ALA A 19 -32.99 1.79 6.23
CA ALA A 19 -32.75 2.77 7.28
C ALA A 19 -31.47 3.58 7.04
N GLY A 20 -31.40 4.75 7.67
CA GLY A 20 -30.24 5.63 7.61
C GLY A 20 -30.21 6.51 6.37
N GLU A 21 -29.00 6.91 6.00
CA GLU A 21 -28.73 7.83 4.90
C GLU A 21 -28.85 7.13 3.53
N LEU A 22 -29.01 7.94 2.50
CA LEU A 22 -28.92 7.49 1.11
C LEU A 22 -27.48 7.11 0.78
N VAL A 23 -27.34 6.24 -0.22
CA VAL A 23 -26.03 5.89 -0.77
C VAL A 23 -25.38 7.13 -1.36
N THR A 24 -24.14 7.41 -0.98
CA THR A 24 -23.37 8.53 -1.51
C THR A 24 -22.85 8.22 -2.92
N PRO A 25 -22.67 9.24 -3.77
CA PRO A 25 -21.86 9.10 -4.98
C PRO A 25 -20.49 8.52 -4.63
N ASP A 26 -19.95 7.67 -5.50
CA ASP A 26 -18.69 6.94 -5.29
C ASP A 26 -18.69 5.99 -4.07
N ALA A 27 -19.83 5.62 -3.48
CA ALA A 27 -19.81 4.61 -2.42
C ALA A 27 -19.41 3.23 -2.97
N SER A 28 -18.83 2.41 -2.09
CA SER A 28 -18.73 0.97 -2.35
C SER A 28 -19.92 0.26 -1.71
N VAL A 29 -20.75 -0.35 -2.54
CA VAL A 29 -22.02 -0.96 -2.15
C VAL A 29 -21.94 -2.47 -2.09
N LEU A 30 -22.70 -3.04 -1.17
CA LEU A 30 -22.90 -4.46 -1.02
C LEU A 30 -24.35 -4.80 -1.38
N VAL A 31 -24.53 -5.44 -2.53
CA VAL A 31 -25.86 -5.65 -3.10
C VAL A 31 -26.09 -7.10 -3.43
N LYS A 32 -27.32 -7.57 -3.21
CA LYS A 32 -27.84 -8.75 -3.89
C LYS A 32 -28.81 -8.30 -4.96
N TYR A 33 -28.79 -8.95 -6.11
CA TYR A 33 -29.70 -8.62 -7.19
C TYR A 33 -30.06 -9.84 -8.03
N SER A 34 -31.23 -9.74 -8.66
CA SER A 34 -31.69 -10.65 -9.70
C SER A 34 -32.36 -9.83 -10.81
N GLY A 35 -31.92 -10.02 -12.05
CA GLY A 35 -32.46 -9.39 -13.25
C GLY A 35 -33.35 -10.36 -14.03
N TYR A 36 -34.51 -9.90 -14.46
CA TYR A 36 -35.55 -10.66 -15.15
C TYR A 36 -35.93 -9.98 -16.46
N LEU A 37 -36.26 -10.81 -17.44
CA LEU A 37 -36.90 -10.38 -18.68
C LEU A 37 -38.42 -10.46 -18.54
N GLU A 38 -39.13 -9.68 -19.34
CA GLU A 38 -40.58 -9.73 -19.38
C GLU A 38 -41.06 -11.16 -19.70
N HIS A 39 -42.08 -11.62 -18.97
CA HIS A 39 -42.66 -12.97 -19.09
C HIS A 39 -41.71 -14.14 -18.78
N MET A 40 -40.55 -13.89 -18.15
CA MET A 40 -39.62 -14.92 -17.73
C MET A 40 -39.54 -15.00 -16.20
N ASP A 41 -39.90 -16.16 -15.63
CA ASP A 41 -39.79 -16.38 -14.18
C ASP A 41 -38.35 -16.63 -13.73
N LYS A 42 -37.48 -17.04 -14.65
CA LYS A 42 -36.07 -17.31 -14.37
C LYS A 42 -35.24 -16.04 -14.62
N PRO A 43 -34.39 -15.62 -13.65
CA PRO A 43 -33.52 -14.47 -13.85
C PRO A 43 -32.46 -14.79 -14.91
N PHE A 44 -32.17 -13.81 -15.76
CA PHE A 44 -31.08 -13.89 -16.75
C PHE A 44 -29.71 -13.60 -16.11
N ASP A 45 -29.68 -12.80 -15.04
CA ASP A 45 -28.50 -12.53 -14.23
C ASP A 45 -28.88 -12.48 -12.74
N SER A 46 -28.06 -13.04 -11.86
CA SER A 46 -28.26 -12.99 -10.42
C SER A 46 -26.96 -13.27 -9.67
N ASN A 47 -26.73 -12.51 -8.61
CA ASN A 47 -25.60 -12.75 -7.70
C ASN A 47 -26.03 -13.43 -6.38
N CYS A 48 -27.32 -13.75 -6.22
CA CYS A 48 -27.91 -14.28 -4.99
C CYS A 48 -27.38 -15.67 -4.59
N LEU A 49 -26.85 -16.43 -5.57
CA LEU A 49 -26.24 -17.75 -5.34
C LEU A 49 -24.88 -17.66 -4.62
N ARG A 50 -24.24 -16.48 -4.60
CA ARG A 50 -22.97 -16.29 -3.91
C ARG A 50 -23.23 -16.17 -2.40
N LYS A 51 -22.57 -17.03 -1.62
CA LYS A 51 -22.60 -16.96 -0.14
C LYS A 51 -22.16 -15.58 0.37
N THR A 52 -21.21 -14.96 -0.33
CA THR A 52 -20.60 -13.68 0.05
C THR A 52 -20.70 -12.71 -1.13
N PRO A 53 -21.56 -11.68 -1.05
CA PRO A 53 -21.65 -10.69 -2.11
C PRO A 53 -20.34 -9.90 -2.19
N ARG A 54 -19.95 -9.55 -3.42
CA ARG A 54 -18.76 -8.73 -3.66
C ARG A 54 -19.12 -7.27 -3.36
N LEU A 55 -18.21 -6.56 -2.72
CA LEU A 55 -18.30 -5.12 -2.58
C LEU A 55 -17.96 -4.46 -3.92
N MET A 56 -18.88 -3.66 -4.46
CA MET A 56 -18.80 -3.07 -5.80
C MET A 56 -18.74 -1.55 -5.71
N LYS A 57 -17.82 -0.92 -6.43
CA LYS A 57 -17.70 0.54 -6.49
C LYS A 57 -18.71 1.13 -7.48
N LEU A 58 -19.54 2.08 -7.04
CA LEU A 58 -20.38 2.88 -7.94
C LEU A 58 -19.49 3.69 -8.89
N GLY A 59 -19.89 3.79 -10.15
CA GLY A 59 -19.12 4.45 -11.23
C GLY A 59 -17.99 3.61 -11.84
N GLU A 60 -17.59 2.48 -11.23
CA GLU A 60 -16.50 1.64 -11.73
C GLU A 60 -16.91 0.18 -11.97
N ASP A 61 -17.41 -0.50 -10.93
CA ASP A 61 -17.76 -1.93 -11.00
C ASP A 61 -19.21 -2.15 -11.49
N ILE A 62 -20.09 -1.16 -11.32
CA ILE A 62 -21.51 -1.22 -11.70
C ILE A 62 -21.67 -0.51 -13.04
N THR A 63 -21.81 -1.29 -14.11
CA THR A 63 -21.84 -0.78 -15.48
C THR A 63 -23.23 -0.49 -16.02
N LEU A 64 -24.28 -1.03 -15.36
CA LEU A 64 -25.66 -0.82 -15.78
C LEU A 64 -26.15 0.53 -15.21
N TRP A 65 -26.33 1.51 -16.08
CA TRP A 65 -26.62 2.88 -15.67
C TRP A 65 -27.90 3.02 -14.83
N GLY A 66 -28.96 2.30 -15.20
CA GLY A 66 -30.20 2.27 -14.41
C GLY A 66 -30.00 1.70 -13.01
N MET A 67 -29.11 0.71 -12.85
CA MET A 67 -28.77 0.13 -11.55
C MET A 67 -28.00 1.12 -10.67
N GLU A 68 -27.06 1.86 -11.25
CA GLU A 68 -26.32 2.90 -10.54
C GLU A 68 -27.25 4.02 -10.02
N LEU A 69 -28.12 4.55 -10.88
CA LEU A 69 -29.15 5.52 -10.48
C LEU A 69 -30.11 4.95 -9.42
N GLY A 70 -30.51 3.69 -9.60
CA GLY A 70 -31.34 2.96 -8.65
C GLY A 70 -30.71 2.91 -7.26
N LEU A 71 -29.44 2.51 -7.17
CA LEU A 71 -28.71 2.37 -5.91
C LEU A 71 -28.50 3.70 -5.18
N LEU A 72 -28.26 4.80 -5.91
CA LEU A 72 -28.17 6.15 -5.32
C LEU A 72 -29.48 6.58 -4.63
N SER A 73 -30.62 6.01 -5.04
CA SER A 73 -31.92 6.27 -4.41
C SER A 73 -32.22 5.38 -3.19
N MET A 74 -31.36 4.40 -2.89
CA MET A 74 -31.63 3.38 -1.86
C MET A 74 -31.02 3.74 -0.49
N ARG A 75 -31.56 3.11 0.56
CA ARG A 75 -31.04 3.13 1.93
C ARG A 75 -30.54 1.76 2.37
N ARG A 76 -29.70 1.73 3.39
CA ARG A 76 -29.15 0.47 3.93
C ARG A 76 -30.26 -0.48 4.36
N GLY A 77 -30.19 -1.74 3.90
CA GLY A 77 -31.18 -2.78 4.17
C GLY A 77 -32.41 -2.79 3.26
N GLU A 78 -32.54 -1.80 2.37
CA GLU A 78 -33.68 -1.65 1.46
C GLU A 78 -33.72 -2.78 0.43
N LEU A 79 -34.92 -3.29 0.16
CA LEU A 79 -35.22 -4.19 -0.96
C LEU A 79 -36.20 -3.47 -1.87
N ALA A 80 -35.82 -3.29 -3.14
CA ALA A 80 -36.65 -2.60 -4.11
C ALA A 80 -36.62 -3.31 -5.47
N ARG A 81 -37.72 -3.19 -6.20
CA ARG A 81 -37.82 -3.55 -7.62
C ARG A 81 -37.62 -2.32 -8.47
N PHE A 82 -36.93 -2.53 -9.58
CA PHE A 82 -36.64 -1.49 -10.54
C PHE A 82 -36.99 -1.95 -11.94
N LEU A 83 -37.65 -1.09 -12.69
CA LEU A 83 -37.87 -1.27 -14.11
C LEU A 83 -36.95 -0.32 -14.87
N PHE A 84 -36.03 -0.88 -15.66
CA PHE A 84 -35.09 -0.12 -16.47
C PHE A 84 -35.51 -0.19 -17.93
N LYS A 85 -35.84 0.97 -18.51
CA LYS A 85 -36.03 1.10 -19.96
C LYS A 85 -34.71 0.82 -20.71
N PRO A 86 -34.76 0.50 -22.02
CA PRO A 86 -33.58 0.11 -22.78
C PRO A 86 -32.44 1.14 -22.70
N THR A 87 -32.76 2.44 -22.70
CA THR A 87 -31.77 3.54 -22.59
C THR A 87 -30.95 3.52 -21.30
N TYR A 88 -31.49 2.96 -20.22
CA TYR A 88 -30.83 2.81 -18.92
C TYR A 88 -30.38 1.36 -18.65
N ALA A 89 -30.55 0.47 -19.64
CA ALA A 89 -30.20 -0.95 -19.55
C ALA A 89 -29.24 -1.35 -20.68
N TYR A 90 -29.69 -2.21 -21.61
CA TYR A 90 -28.85 -2.80 -22.67
C TYR A 90 -29.04 -2.13 -24.05
N GLY A 91 -29.80 -1.05 -24.12
CA GLY A 91 -29.96 -0.22 -25.30
C GLY A 91 -30.58 -0.91 -26.52
N THR A 92 -30.29 -0.36 -27.69
CA THR A 92 -30.77 -0.85 -28.98
C THR A 92 -30.11 -2.15 -29.42
N LEU A 93 -28.92 -2.45 -28.91
CA LEU A 93 -28.19 -3.67 -29.26
C LEU A 93 -28.61 -4.86 -28.39
N GLY A 94 -29.07 -4.62 -27.16
CA GLY A 94 -29.30 -5.69 -26.19
C GLY A 94 -28.00 -6.37 -25.78
N CYS A 95 -28.09 -7.65 -25.40
CA CYS A 95 -26.95 -8.53 -25.15
C CYS A 95 -27.27 -9.94 -25.69
N PRO A 96 -27.18 -10.15 -27.01
CA PRO A 96 -27.49 -11.44 -27.62
C PRO A 96 -26.57 -12.57 -27.13
N PRO A 97 -27.07 -13.83 -26.99
CA PRO A 97 -28.44 -14.28 -27.25
C PRO A 97 -29.40 -14.09 -26.06
N LEU A 98 -28.92 -13.56 -24.93
CA LEU A 98 -29.65 -13.53 -23.66
C LEU A 98 -30.70 -12.43 -23.60
N ILE A 99 -30.33 -11.21 -24.01
CA ILE A 99 -31.18 -10.02 -23.89
C ILE A 99 -31.43 -9.47 -25.30
N PRO A 100 -32.69 -9.42 -25.77
CA PRO A 100 -33.01 -8.85 -27.08
C PRO A 100 -32.76 -7.32 -27.16
N PRO A 101 -32.61 -6.79 -28.39
CA PRO A 101 -32.67 -5.35 -28.67
C PRO A 101 -33.85 -4.63 -28.01
N ASN A 102 -33.65 -3.40 -27.53
CA ASN A 102 -34.71 -2.53 -27.02
C ASN A 102 -35.59 -3.14 -25.91
N THR A 103 -34.99 -4.00 -25.07
CA THR A 103 -35.72 -4.70 -24.01
C THR A 103 -35.75 -3.90 -22.71
N THR A 104 -36.93 -3.79 -22.10
CA THR A 104 -37.08 -3.32 -20.72
C THR A 104 -36.81 -4.47 -19.77
N VAL A 105 -36.01 -4.23 -18.73
CA VAL A 105 -35.59 -5.26 -17.78
C VAL A 105 -36.06 -4.92 -16.37
N LEU A 106 -36.46 -5.95 -15.61
CA LEU A 106 -36.86 -5.84 -14.22
C LEU A 106 -35.72 -6.32 -13.33
N PHE A 107 -35.30 -5.51 -12.36
CA PHE A 107 -34.32 -5.91 -11.35
C PHE A 107 -34.93 -5.86 -9.97
N GLU A 108 -34.75 -6.93 -9.19
CA GLU A 108 -34.96 -6.90 -7.75
C GLU A 108 -33.59 -6.75 -7.08
N ILE A 109 -33.42 -5.69 -6.30
CA ILE A 109 -32.14 -5.30 -5.70
C ILE A 109 -32.32 -5.13 -4.19
N GLU A 110 -31.49 -5.84 -3.42
CA GLU A 110 -31.35 -5.71 -1.98
C GLU A 110 -30.02 -5.01 -1.68
N LEU A 111 -30.09 -3.80 -1.12
CA LEU A 111 -28.91 -3.09 -0.63
C LEU A 111 -28.61 -3.56 0.79
N LEU A 112 -27.62 -4.43 0.95
CA LEU A 112 -27.25 -4.98 2.25
C LEU A 112 -26.49 -3.96 3.10
N ASP A 113 -25.48 -3.34 2.51
CA ASP A 113 -24.64 -2.34 3.19
C ASP A 113 -23.94 -1.44 2.17
N PHE A 114 -23.37 -0.32 2.61
CA PHE A 114 -22.47 0.50 1.82
C PHE A 114 -21.46 1.24 2.68
N LEU A 115 -20.31 1.55 2.07
CA LEU A 115 -19.22 2.30 2.69
C LEU A 115 -18.92 3.54 1.85
N ASP A 116 -18.94 4.71 2.47
CA ASP A 116 -18.42 5.95 1.87
C ASP A 116 -16.90 5.83 1.73
N SER A 117 -16.46 5.57 0.49
CA SER A 117 -15.04 5.41 0.13
C SER A 117 -14.47 6.61 -0.62
N ALA A 118 -15.27 7.64 -0.91
CA ALA A 118 -14.88 8.74 -1.79
C ALA A 118 -13.61 9.45 -1.30
N GLU A 119 -13.57 9.83 -0.01
CA GLU A 119 -12.39 10.49 0.56
C GLU A 119 -11.18 9.56 0.67
N SER A 120 -11.41 8.25 0.88
CA SER A 120 -10.32 7.27 0.93
C SER A 120 -9.67 7.09 -0.44
N ASP A 121 -10.47 6.98 -1.48
CA ASP A 121 -9.99 6.78 -2.84
C ASP A 121 -9.28 8.03 -3.36
N LYS A 122 -9.84 9.22 -3.11
CA LYS A 122 -9.14 10.49 -3.36
C LYS A 122 -7.79 10.52 -2.68
N PHE A 123 -7.74 10.21 -1.38
CA PHE A 123 -6.49 10.19 -0.63
C PHE A 123 -5.48 9.19 -1.19
N CYS A 124 -5.92 8.00 -1.60
CA CYS A 124 -5.06 6.98 -2.19
C CYS A 124 -4.55 7.35 -3.59
N ALA A 125 -5.25 8.22 -4.32
CA ALA A 125 -4.83 8.72 -5.62
C ALA A 125 -3.80 9.88 -5.54
N LEU A 126 -3.64 10.51 -4.38
CA LEU A 126 -2.68 11.61 -4.18
C LEU A 126 -1.22 11.12 -4.13
N SER A 127 -0.29 12.01 -4.48
CA SER A 127 1.16 11.77 -4.30
C SER A 127 1.54 11.77 -2.82
N SER A 128 2.68 11.15 -2.46
CA SER A 128 3.16 11.10 -1.07
C SER A 128 3.25 12.49 -0.41
N GLU A 129 3.68 13.51 -1.16
CA GLU A 129 3.83 14.89 -0.70
C GLU A 129 2.47 15.54 -0.40
N GLN A 130 1.49 15.35 -1.29
CA GLN A 130 0.13 15.87 -1.11
C GLN A 130 -0.58 15.20 0.07
N GLN A 131 -0.30 13.91 0.27
CA GLN A 131 -0.86 13.16 1.38
C GLN A 131 -0.29 13.60 2.74
N ASP A 132 0.95 14.09 2.80
CA ASP A 132 1.57 14.61 4.03
C ASP A 132 1.00 15.97 4.46
N GLN A 133 0.51 16.77 3.50
CA GLN A 133 -0.20 18.02 3.76
C GLN A 133 -1.69 17.81 4.06
N PHE A 134 -2.20 16.58 3.94
CA PHE A 134 -3.61 16.30 4.11
C PHE A 134 -4.04 16.50 5.58
N PRO A 135 -5.16 17.20 5.85
CA PRO A 135 -5.57 17.50 7.22
C PRO A 135 -5.75 16.24 8.07
N LEU A 136 -5.23 16.25 9.31
CA LEU A 136 -5.27 15.10 10.21
C LEU A 136 -6.70 14.55 10.39
N GLN A 137 -7.70 15.43 10.54
CA GLN A 137 -9.10 15.03 10.70
C GLN A 137 -9.60 14.20 9.50
N LYS A 138 -9.19 14.55 8.27
CA LYS A 138 -9.54 13.77 7.08
C LYS A 138 -8.77 12.46 7.02
N VAL A 139 -7.48 12.45 7.40
CA VAL A 139 -6.69 11.21 7.50
C VAL A 139 -7.32 10.24 8.50
N LEU A 140 -7.85 10.72 9.62
CA LEU A 140 -8.57 9.89 10.59
C LEU A 140 -9.87 9.31 10.01
N LYS A 141 -10.63 10.09 9.22
CA LYS A 141 -11.81 9.58 8.49
C LYS A 141 -11.40 8.47 7.53
N VAL A 142 -10.38 8.70 6.71
CA VAL A 142 -9.82 7.70 5.79
C VAL A 142 -9.38 6.44 6.54
N ALA A 143 -8.75 6.59 7.71
CA ALA A 143 -8.34 5.48 8.55
C ALA A 143 -9.50 4.67 9.12
N ALA A 144 -10.57 5.33 9.54
CA ALA A 144 -11.80 4.66 9.94
C ALA A 144 -12.39 3.87 8.76
N THR A 145 -12.50 4.50 7.58
CA THR A 145 -13.01 3.86 6.36
C THR A 145 -12.20 2.63 5.98
N GLU A 146 -10.88 2.74 5.78
CA GLU A 146 -10.04 1.59 5.39
C GLU A 146 -10.06 0.47 6.44
N ARG A 147 -10.21 0.81 7.72
CA ARG A 147 -10.41 -0.17 8.79
C ARG A 147 -11.76 -0.88 8.65
N GLU A 148 -12.83 -0.18 8.34
CA GLU A 148 -14.15 -0.77 8.09
C GLU A 148 -14.11 -1.71 6.88
N PHE A 149 -13.44 -1.31 5.79
CA PHE A 149 -13.18 -2.19 4.64
C PHE A 149 -12.40 -3.45 5.03
N GLY A 150 -11.33 -3.29 5.82
CA GLY A 150 -10.56 -4.40 6.33
C GLY A 150 -11.39 -5.35 7.20
N ASN A 151 -12.21 -4.81 8.11
CA ASN A 151 -13.10 -5.58 8.97
C ASN A 151 -14.13 -6.36 8.15
N TYR A 152 -14.70 -5.73 7.12
CA TYR A 152 -15.62 -6.38 6.20
C TYR A 152 -14.97 -7.59 5.52
N LEU A 153 -13.82 -7.39 4.88
CA LEU A 153 -13.08 -8.47 4.20
C LEU A 153 -12.68 -9.58 5.17
N PHE A 154 -12.32 -9.21 6.41
CA PHE A 154 -11.99 -10.17 7.46
C PHE A 154 -13.18 -11.07 7.82
N ARG A 155 -14.39 -10.51 7.99
CA ARG A 155 -15.62 -11.28 8.23
C ARG A 155 -16.00 -12.19 7.07
N GLN A 156 -15.60 -11.84 5.85
CA GLN A 156 -15.78 -12.67 4.66
C GLN A 156 -14.68 -13.75 4.49
N ASN A 157 -13.82 -13.95 5.50
CA ASN A 157 -12.65 -14.85 5.46
C ASN A 157 -11.60 -14.49 4.38
N ARG A 158 -11.63 -13.26 3.86
CA ARG A 158 -10.66 -12.75 2.89
C ARG A 158 -9.49 -12.07 3.60
N PHE A 159 -8.74 -12.85 4.38
CA PHE A 159 -7.71 -12.34 5.28
C PHE A 159 -6.58 -11.58 4.57
N TYR A 160 -6.18 -12.04 3.39
CA TYR A 160 -5.14 -11.37 2.59
C TYR A 160 -5.59 -9.97 2.18
N ASP A 161 -6.79 -9.84 1.64
CA ASP A 161 -7.33 -8.55 1.19
C ASP A 161 -7.56 -7.60 2.37
N ALA A 162 -8.06 -8.14 3.50
CA ALA A 162 -8.20 -7.39 4.74
C ALA A 162 -6.85 -6.83 5.23
N LYS A 163 -5.80 -7.67 5.20
CA LYS A 163 -4.44 -7.26 5.55
C LYS A 163 -3.94 -6.13 4.64
N VAL A 164 -4.15 -6.23 3.32
CA VAL A 164 -3.75 -5.18 2.37
C VAL A 164 -4.44 -3.86 2.70
N ARG A 165 -5.74 -3.89 3.02
CA ARG A 165 -6.50 -2.70 3.41
C ARG A 165 -5.98 -2.05 4.69
N TYR A 166 -5.74 -2.83 5.75
CA TYR A 166 -5.16 -2.30 6.99
C TYR A 166 -3.78 -1.67 6.77
N LYS A 167 -3.01 -2.20 5.83
CA LYS A 167 -1.66 -1.74 5.50
C LYS A 167 -1.64 -0.51 4.59
N ARG A 168 -2.75 -0.15 3.95
CA ARG A 168 -2.81 0.97 2.99
C ARG A 168 -2.44 2.33 3.61
N LEU A 169 -2.52 2.42 4.93
CA LEU A 169 -2.19 3.60 5.72
C LEU A 169 -0.89 3.46 6.54
N GLU A 170 -0.17 2.35 6.41
CA GLU A 170 1.15 2.19 7.02
C GLU A 170 2.14 3.14 6.32
N ARG A 171 2.27 4.36 6.83
CA ARG A 171 3.29 5.34 6.41
C ARG A 171 4.35 5.51 7.48
N PRO A 172 5.53 4.91 7.31
CA PRO A 172 6.54 4.94 8.37
C PRO A 172 7.10 6.35 8.59
N THR A 173 7.27 7.16 7.55
CA THR A 173 7.76 8.54 7.67
C THR A 173 6.80 9.42 8.49
N THR A 174 5.52 9.42 8.13
CA THR A 174 4.50 10.19 8.84
C THR A 174 4.30 9.67 10.27
N ALA A 175 4.35 8.35 10.47
CA ALA A 175 4.26 7.73 11.80
C ALA A 175 5.45 8.10 12.69
N LEU A 176 6.67 8.16 12.15
CA LEU A 176 7.85 8.63 12.88
C LEU A 176 7.67 10.09 13.30
N ARG A 177 7.27 10.97 12.37
CA ARG A 177 7.07 12.40 12.65
C ARG A 177 6.06 12.64 13.78
N TYR A 178 4.89 12.00 13.71
CA TYR A 178 3.88 12.14 14.76
C TYR A 178 4.32 11.49 16.08
N GLY A 179 5.05 10.38 16.00
CA GLY A 179 5.63 9.73 17.18
C GLY A 179 6.66 10.63 17.87
N GLU A 180 7.54 11.29 17.13
CA GLU A 180 8.49 12.27 17.67
C GLU A 180 7.78 13.46 18.30
N GLN A 181 6.72 13.99 17.65
CA GLN A 181 5.88 15.03 18.25
C GLN A 181 5.23 14.58 19.57
N ALA A 182 4.76 13.34 19.65
CA ALA A 182 4.23 12.79 20.90
C ALA A 182 5.31 12.64 21.98
N LEU A 183 6.56 12.35 21.59
CA LEU A 183 7.69 12.24 22.52
C LEU A 183 8.20 13.59 23.03
N ILE A 184 7.94 14.69 22.30
CA ILE A 184 8.17 16.04 22.80
C ILE A 184 7.22 16.35 23.97
N ILE A 185 5.99 15.83 23.91
CA ILE A 185 4.99 16.00 24.97
C ILE A 185 5.26 15.04 26.14
N ASP A 186 5.44 13.74 25.83
CA ASP A 186 5.74 12.70 26.82
C ASP A 186 6.92 11.84 26.35
N GLN A 187 8.09 12.15 26.88
CA GLN A 187 9.35 11.51 26.54
C GLN A 187 9.39 10.01 26.90
N LYS A 188 8.55 9.56 27.84
CA LYS A 188 8.49 8.19 28.35
C LYS A 188 7.31 7.40 27.79
N ASN A 189 6.60 7.94 26.81
CA ASN A 189 5.46 7.25 26.19
C ASN A 189 5.92 5.98 25.45
N ALA A 190 5.77 4.83 26.10
CA ALA A 190 6.16 3.54 25.55
C ALA A 190 5.48 3.21 24.21
N LYS A 191 4.23 3.67 23.99
CA LYS A 191 3.53 3.46 22.72
C LYS A 191 4.13 4.30 21.61
N ALA A 192 4.45 5.58 21.88
CA ALA A 192 5.10 6.44 20.90
C ALA A 192 6.49 5.91 20.53
N LEU A 193 7.31 5.54 21.52
CA LEU A 193 8.62 4.91 21.31
C LEU A 193 8.50 3.63 20.47
N PHE A 194 7.55 2.76 20.80
CA PHE A 194 7.32 1.53 20.05
C PHE A 194 6.93 1.79 18.58
N ARG A 195 6.01 2.75 18.34
CA ARG A 195 5.59 3.12 16.98
C ARG A 195 6.72 3.76 16.17
N CYS A 196 7.53 4.64 16.77
CA CYS A 196 8.75 5.18 16.14
C CYS A 196 9.72 4.06 15.77
N GLY A 197 9.93 3.09 16.66
CA GLY A 197 10.78 1.93 16.40
C GLY A 197 10.30 1.08 15.21
N GLN A 198 9.00 0.80 15.15
CA GLN A 198 8.38 0.09 14.01
C GLN A 198 8.50 0.88 12.70
N ALA A 199 8.33 2.20 12.74
CA ALA A 199 8.51 3.06 11.58
C ALA A 199 9.95 3.03 11.06
N CYS A 200 10.95 3.19 11.94
CA CYS A 200 12.36 3.12 11.58
C CYS A 200 12.74 1.73 11.02
N LEU A 201 12.17 0.65 11.56
CA LEU A 201 12.34 -0.70 11.00
C LEU A 201 11.87 -0.80 9.55
N LEU A 202 10.69 -0.27 9.25
CA LEU A 202 10.15 -0.25 7.89
C LEU A 202 10.98 0.62 6.94
N MET A 203 11.64 1.66 7.46
CA MET A 203 12.57 2.52 6.72
C MET A 203 13.99 1.96 6.65
N THR A 204 14.24 0.75 7.17
CA THR A 204 15.56 0.11 7.25
C THR A 204 16.60 0.90 8.07
N GLU A 205 16.17 1.83 8.91
CA GLU A 205 17.02 2.59 9.82
C GLU A 205 17.27 1.81 11.12
N TYR A 206 18.06 0.74 11.03
CA TYR A 206 18.20 -0.23 12.12
C TYR A 206 18.76 0.35 13.43
N GLN A 207 19.71 1.29 13.38
CA GLN A 207 20.22 1.92 14.61
C GLN A 207 19.14 2.73 15.33
N LYS A 208 18.44 3.63 14.62
CA LYS A 208 17.36 4.44 15.20
C LYS A 208 16.24 3.56 15.73
N ALA A 209 15.88 2.51 14.99
CA ALA A 209 14.89 1.53 15.44
C ALA A 209 15.29 0.87 16.76
N ARG A 210 16.56 0.46 16.90
CA ARG A 210 17.10 -0.11 18.14
C ARG A 210 16.96 0.87 19.29
N ASP A 211 17.35 2.12 19.09
CA ASP A 211 17.34 3.13 20.15
C ASP A 211 15.94 3.37 20.69
N PHE A 212 14.95 3.52 19.79
CA PHE A 212 13.55 3.66 20.18
C PHE A 212 12.99 2.41 20.89
N LEU A 213 13.23 1.21 20.36
CA LEU A 213 12.70 -0.02 20.94
C LEU A 213 13.33 -0.38 22.29
N VAL A 214 14.63 -0.13 22.48
CA VAL A 214 15.30 -0.32 23.77
C VAL A 214 14.77 0.65 24.80
N ARG A 215 14.53 1.92 24.43
CA ARG A 215 13.86 2.89 25.31
C ARG A 215 12.45 2.42 25.66
N ALA A 216 11.68 1.91 24.70
CA ALA A 216 10.35 1.37 24.95
C ALA A 216 10.38 0.17 25.92
N GLN A 217 11.35 -0.73 25.76
CA GLN A 217 11.56 -1.89 26.63
C GLN A 217 11.93 -1.46 28.06
N LYS A 218 12.72 -0.39 28.23
CA LYS A 218 13.03 0.14 29.57
C LYS A 218 11.79 0.57 30.33
N GLU A 219 10.84 1.21 29.64
CA GLU A 219 9.57 1.63 30.24
C GLU A 219 8.60 0.44 30.43
N GLN A 220 8.61 -0.56 29.54
CA GLN A 220 7.76 -1.76 29.63
C GLN A 220 8.53 -3.08 29.35
N PRO A 221 9.29 -3.61 30.34
CA PRO A 221 10.17 -4.76 30.13
C PRO A 221 9.44 -6.07 29.79
N PHE A 222 8.24 -6.26 30.35
CA PHE A 222 7.45 -7.48 30.20
C PHE A 222 6.50 -7.45 29.00
N ASN A 223 6.52 -6.38 28.20
CA ASN A 223 5.66 -6.28 27.02
C ASN A 223 6.14 -7.24 25.92
N HIS A 224 5.29 -8.21 25.59
CA HIS A 224 5.62 -9.24 24.60
C HIS A 224 5.83 -8.65 23.20
N ASP A 225 5.06 -7.63 22.82
CA ASP A 225 5.13 -7.01 21.49
C ASP A 225 6.48 -6.32 21.27
N ILE A 226 6.94 -5.55 22.26
CA ILE A 226 8.24 -4.86 22.21
C ILE A 226 9.39 -5.87 22.10
N ASN A 227 9.35 -6.91 22.93
CA ASN A 227 10.36 -7.96 22.94
C ASN A 227 10.39 -8.75 21.63
N ASN A 228 9.22 -9.04 21.05
CA ASN A 228 9.14 -9.70 19.74
C ASN A 228 9.67 -8.81 18.61
N GLU A 229 9.42 -7.50 18.67
CA GLU A 229 9.91 -6.56 17.66
C GLU A 229 11.44 -6.39 17.73
N LEU A 230 12.02 -6.39 18.95
CA LEU A 230 13.48 -6.43 19.14
C LEU A 230 14.12 -7.71 18.58
N LYS A 231 13.45 -8.87 18.74
CA LYS A 231 13.91 -10.13 18.12
C LYS A 231 13.87 -10.05 16.59
N LYS A 232 12.82 -9.47 16.01
CA LYS A 232 12.73 -9.25 14.56
C LYS A 232 13.84 -8.31 14.07
N LEU A 233 14.07 -7.20 14.77
CA LEU A 233 15.17 -6.27 14.49
C LEU A 233 16.52 -6.98 14.46
N ALA A 234 16.80 -7.83 15.44
CA ALA A 234 18.05 -8.59 15.51
C ALA A 234 18.20 -9.62 14.36
N SER A 235 17.08 -10.17 13.87
CA SER A 235 17.08 -11.01 12.67
C SER A 235 17.37 -10.18 11.42
N TYR A 236 16.61 -9.11 11.19
CA TYR A 236 16.77 -8.26 10.01
C TYR A 236 18.15 -7.61 9.93
N TYR A 237 18.71 -7.18 11.06
CA TYR A 237 20.06 -6.62 11.10
C TYR A 237 21.13 -7.66 10.74
N ARG A 238 20.99 -8.91 11.21
CA ARG A 238 21.90 -10.00 10.80
C ARG A 238 21.82 -10.24 9.30
N ASP A 239 20.61 -10.42 8.76
CA ASP A 239 20.41 -10.65 7.33
C ASP A 239 20.96 -9.50 6.48
N TYR A 240 20.81 -8.26 6.95
CA TYR A 240 21.40 -7.09 6.32
C TYR A 240 22.94 -7.17 6.31
N THR A 241 23.56 -7.42 7.45
CA THR A 241 25.03 -7.50 7.55
C THR A 241 25.62 -8.66 6.75
N ASP A 242 24.93 -9.79 6.67
CA ASP A 242 25.42 -10.95 5.92
C ASP A 242 25.31 -10.72 4.41
N LYS A 243 24.25 -10.06 3.93
CA LYS A 243 24.14 -9.60 2.54
C LYS A 243 25.19 -8.56 2.18
N GLU A 244 25.50 -7.61 3.08
CA GLU A 244 26.58 -6.65 2.88
C GLU A 244 27.93 -7.37 2.75
N LYS A 245 28.25 -8.29 3.66
CA LYS A 245 29.49 -9.08 3.58
C LYS A 245 29.59 -9.86 2.28
N GLU A 246 28.50 -10.51 1.86
CA GLU A 246 28.46 -11.27 0.61
C GLU A 246 28.66 -10.36 -0.61
N MET A 247 28.04 -9.17 -0.62
CA MET A 247 28.22 -8.18 -1.68
C MET A 247 29.68 -7.69 -1.73
N CYS A 248 30.27 -7.33 -0.59
CA CYS A 248 31.68 -6.96 -0.52
C CYS A 248 32.57 -8.12 -0.98
N HIS A 249 32.29 -9.35 -0.55
CA HIS A 249 33.07 -10.50 -0.95
C HIS A 249 33.01 -10.74 -2.47
N ARG A 250 31.84 -10.56 -3.11
CA ARG A 250 31.71 -10.64 -4.57
C ARG A 250 32.41 -9.49 -5.29
N MET A 251 32.40 -8.28 -4.72
CA MET A 251 33.06 -7.11 -5.31
C MET A 251 34.59 -7.18 -5.23
N PHE A 252 35.14 -7.84 -4.20
CA PHE A 252 36.58 -7.99 -3.97
C PHE A 252 37.08 -9.43 -4.15
N ALA A 253 36.26 -10.33 -4.71
CA ALA A 253 36.72 -11.63 -5.13
C ALA A 253 37.75 -11.41 -6.25
N PRO A 254 38.91 -12.10 -6.22
CA PRO A 254 39.82 -12.07 -7.35
C PRO A 254 39.04 -12.46 -8.61
N CYS A 255 39.10 -11.65 -9.67
CA CYS A 255 38.69 -12.11 -10.99
C CYS A 255 39.64 -13.26 -11.33
N ASP A 256 39.19 -14.50 -11.15
CA ASP A 256 39.91 -15.66 -11.63
C ASP A 256 40.00 -15.55 -13.16
N ASN A 257 41.17 -15.10 -13.63
CA ASN A 257 41.58 -15.20 -15.01
C ASN A 257 41.72 -16.69 -15.35
N GLY A 258 40.63 -17.32 -15.79
CA GLY A 258 40.71 -18.67 -16.32
C GLY A 258 39.38 -19.43 -16.40
N SER A 259 38.46 -19.01 -17.28
CA SER A 259 37.88 -19.90 -18.32
C SER A 259 36.68 -19.27 -19.05
N THR A 260 36.82 -19.25 -20.38
CA THR A 260 35.80 -19.20 -21.44
C THR A 260 34.61 -18.24 -21.29
N VAL A 261 34.76 -17.11 -21.99
CA VAL A 261 33.68 -16.27 -22.51
C VAL A 261 32.58 -17.14 -23.13
N LYS A 262 31.37 -17.08 -22.56
CA LYS A 262 30.12 -17.16 -23.32
C LYS A 262 29.36 -15.86 -23.11
N GLN A 263 29.31 -15.06 -24.18
CA GLN A 263 28.47 -13.87 -24.26
C GLN A 263 27.00 -14.27 -24.11
N GLY A 264 26.32 -13.63 -23.17
CA GLY A 264 24.89 -13.75 -22.93
C GLY A 264 24.42 -12.52 -22.16
N THR A 265 23.98 -11.52 -22.91
CA THR A 265 23.63 -10.15 -22.54
C THR A 265 22.57 -10.07 -21.43
N THR A 266 22.80 -9.23 -20.41
CA THR A 266 21.80 -8.27 -19.88
C THR A 266 22.46 -7.33 -18.86
N ARG A 267 22.82 -6.12 -19.32
CA ARG A 267 23.11 -4.98 -18.42
C ARG A 267 21.81 -4.61 -17.70
N LYS A 268 21.70 -4.88 -16.40
CA LYS A 268 20.77 -4.15 -15.53
C LYS A 268 21.54 -3.00 -14.89
N GLN A 269 21.19 -1.77 -15.24
CA GLN A 269 21.64 -0.55 -14.57
C GLN A 269 21.32 -0.64 -13.07
N LEU A 270 22.30 -0.40 -12.22
CA LEU A 270 22.08 -0.19 -10.79
C LEU A 270 21.45 1.20 -10.59
N PRO A 271 20.43 1.35 -9.73
CA PRO A 271 19.84 2.64 -9.43
C PRO A 271 20.82 3.54 -8.66
N ASN A 272 20.88 4.81 -9.06
CA ASN A 272 21.79 5.89 -8.64
C ASN A 272 21.77 6.27 -7.13
N GLY A 273 21.21 5.45 -6.25
CA GLY A 273 21.10 5.74 -4.81
C GLY A 273 22.20 5.14 -3.93
N LEU A 274 23.13 4.36 -4.50
CA LEU A 274 24.10 3.56 -3.74
C LEU A 274 25.53 4.12 -3.72
N LEU A 275 25.72 5.41 -4.04
CA LEU A 275 27.06 6.02 -4.08
C LEU A 275 27.53 6.63 -2.75
N VAL A 276 26.67 6.68 -1.74
CA VAL A 276 27.01 7.19 -0.40
C VAL A 276 27.07 6.05 0.61
N ILE A 277 27.76 4.96 0.25
CA ILE A 277 28.32 4.08 1.27
C ILE A 277 29.39 4.92 1.96
N ASN A 278 29.21 5.14 3.26
CA ASN A 278 30.07 5.94 4.12
C ASN A 278 31.56 5.56 3.89
N LEU A 279 32.25 6.30 3.00
CA LEU A 279 33.65 6.02 2.62
C LEU A 279 34.57 5.98 3.84
N SER A 280 34.16 6.65 4.93
CA SER A 280 34.81 6.60 6.23
C SER A 280 34.94 5.18 6.79
N PHE A 281 33.94 4.31 6.61
CA PHE A 281 33.93 2.96 7.17
C PHE A 281 34.76 1.98 6.33
N VAL A 282 34.71 2.13 5.00
CA VAL A 282 35.55 1.36 4.07
C VAL A 282 37.03 1.72 4.26
N ALA A 283 37.34 3.02 4.41
CA ALA A 283 38.70 3.48 4.70
C ALA A 283 39.22 2.95 6.05
N THR A 284 38.36 2.92 7.08
CA THR A 284 38.73 2.38 8.40
C THR A 284 38.97 0.86 8.37
N SER A 285 38.20 0.14 7.55
CA SER A 285 38.37 -1.31 7.37
C SER A 285 39.62 -1.67 6.56
N LEU A 286 39.94 -0.88 5.54
CA LEU A 286 41.18 -1.03 4.75
C LEU A 286 42.42 -0.69 5.58
N TYR A 287 42.35 0.36 6.40
CA TYR A 287 43.43 0.74 7.32
C TYR A 287 43.75 -0.36 8.35
N LYS A 288 42.72 -0.97 8.96
CA LYS A 288 42.91 -2.10 9.90
C LYS A 288 43.45 -3.36 9.23
N ARG A 289 43.23 -3.53 7.92
CA ARG A 289 43.71 -4.66 7.14
C ARG A 289 45.17 -4.45 6.71
N GLY A 290 45.54 -3.24 6.28
CA GLY A 290 46.93 -2.87 5.97
C GLY A 290 47.87 -2.94 7.17
N LEU A 291 47.43 -2.52 8.36
CA LEU A 291 48.22 -2.62 9.60
C LEU A 291 48.50 -4.06 10.06
N ARG A 292 47.77 -5.07 9.54
CA ARG A 292 48.04 -6.49 9.82
C ARG A 292 49.03 -7.12 8.86
N GLU A 293 49.20 -6.55 7.66
CA GLU A 293 50.08 -7.11 6.63
C GLU A 293 51.50 -6.52 6.70
N GLU A 294 51.66 -5.28 7.19
CA GLU A 294 52.97 -4.68 7.41
C GLU A 294 53.25 -4.50 8.91
N GLY A 295 54.05 -5.39 9.49
CA GLY A 295 54.45 -5.39 10.89
C GLY A 295 55.41 -4.27 11.30
N HIS A 296 55.10 -3.01 10.98
CA HIS A 296 55.88 -1.84 11.40
C HIS A 296 54.99 -0.73 11.98
N GLU A 297 55.01 -0.58 13.31
CA GLU A 297 54.57 0.64 13.99
C GLU A 297 55.48 1.81 13.60
N LYS A 298 55.03 2.64 12.65
CA LYS A 298 55.41 4.05 12.61
C LYS A 298 54.15 4.88 12.45
N ALA A 299 53.84 5.67 13.49
CA ALA A 299 52.70 6.56 13.53
C ALA A 299 52.81 7.63 12.44
N PHE A 300 52.01 7.51 11.39
CA PHE A 300 51.79 8.59 10.43
C PHE A 300 50.86 9.64 11.05
N SER A 301 51.25 10.91 11.00
CA SER A 301 50.43 12.02 11.51
C SER A 301 49.17 12.20 10.66
N SER A 302 48.03 12.51 11.30
CA SER A 302 46.71 12.57 10.66
C SER A 302 46.61 13.54 9.46
N GLN A 303 47.49 14.53 9.40
CA GLN A 303 47.56 15.51 8.31
C GLN A 303 48.05 14.91 6.98
N THR A 304 49.02 14.00 7.00
CA THR A 304 49.52 13.32 5.79
C THR A 304 48.54 12.27 5.27
N PHE A 305 47.72 11.69 6.16
CA PHE A 305 46.73 10.67 5.81
C PHE A 305 45.54 11.25 5.03
N SER A 306 45.08 12.47 5.38
CA SER A 306 44.00 13.14 4.65
C SER A 306 44.42 13.53 3.24
N GLU A 307 45.68 13.93 3.03
CA GLU A 307 46.20 14.36 1.73
C GLU A 307 46.35 13.19 0.74
N VAL A 308 46.77 12.01 1.23
CA VAL A 308 46.92 10.80 0.42
C VAL A 308 45.55 10.24 0.01
N ILE A 309 44.58 10.21 0.94
CA ILE A 309 43.21 9.80 0.63
C ILE A 309 42.54 10.76 -0.36
N TYR A 310 42.77 12.08 -0.22
CA TYR A 310 42.23 13.07 -1.15
C TYR A 310 42.84 12.94 -2.56
N LYS A 311 44.14 12.65 -2.67
CA LYS A 311 44.80 12.38 -3.97
C LYS A 311 44.33 11.08 -4.63
N LEU A 312 44.11 10.01 -3.85
CA LEU A 312 43.59 8.74 -4.35
C LEU A 312 42.11 8.84 -4.79
N LEU A 313 41.31 9.66 -4.12
CA LEU A 313 39.93 9.95 -4.52
C LEU A 313 39.87 10.79 -5.79
N LEU A 314 40.76 11.78 -5.95
CA LEU A 314 40.87 12.59 -7.16
C LEU A 314 41.35 11.76 -8.37
N SER A 315 42.29 10.82 -8.19
CA SER A 315 42.72 9.93 -9.29
C SER A 315 41.58 9.00 -9.73
N ALA A 316 40.85 8.41 -8.77
CA ALA A 316 39.72 7.53 -9.05
C ALA A 316 38.55 8.25 -9.74
N LEU A 317 38.29 9.52 -9.40
CA LEU A 317 37.28 10.33 -10.07
C LEU A 317 37.71 10.71 -11.51
N SER A 318 38.99 10.99 -11.73
CA SER A 318 39.51 11.33 -13.06
C SER A 318 39.41 10.19 -14.08
N GLU A 319 39.56 8.94 -13.64
CA GLU A 319 39.42 7.74 -14.48
C GLU A 319 37.96 7.48 -14.89
N THR A 320 36.98 7.85 -14.03
CA THR A 320 35.56 7.67 -14.35
C THR A 320 35.02 8.66 -15.37
N THR A 321 35.61 9.86 -15.50
CA THR A 321 35.20 10.86 -16.51
C THR A 321 35.67 10.55 -17.93
N CYS A 322 36.65 9.66 -18.12
CA CYS A 322 37.20 9.36 -19.45
C CYS A 322 36.37 8.32 -20.25
N GLN A 323 35.36 7.67 -19.63
CA GLN A 323 34.50 6.69 -20.32
C GLN A 323 33.17 7.24 -20.87
N TYR A 324 32.92 8.55 -20.75
CA TYR A 324 31.70 9.21 -21.25
C TYR A 324 31.98 10.33 -22.26
N GLN A 325 32.98 10.18 -23.12
CA GLN A 325 33.07 10.91 -24.39
C GLN A 325 33.70 10.04 -25.47
N LYS A 326 32.87 9.25 -26.15
CA LYS A 326 33.06 8.85 -27.55
C LYS A 326 31.73 8.42 -28.15
#